data_AF-A0A948RRK0-F1
#
_entry.id   AF-A0A948RRK0-F1
#
_cell.length_a   1.000
_cell.length_b   1.000
_cell.length_c   1.000
_cell.angle_alpha   90.00
_cell.angle_beta   90.00
_cell.angle_gamma   90.00
#
_symmetry.space_group_name_H-M   'P 1'
#
loop_
_entity.id
_entity.type
_entity.pdbx_description
1 polymer ?
#
loop_
_entity_poly.entity_id
_entity_poly.type
_entity_poly.pdbx_seq_one_letter_code
_entity_poly.pdbx_strand_id
1 'polypeptide(L)'
;MVVLPCSGLDKEAGSASRELALRLQERGAALVCPVLYQRSPKRYEKPLSSGRLVVIDGCKTGCASKLAAERGLKLTDRLNVSEAARSRGVKPGKDPHLGAALEELLPSMVDELLEVRAPEDRAAAASELFAAPVEYREFGVDKFVFRVPVAGYFFNENDCWARVAGGRARVGVSDYVQQSASDMVFFEPPAVGAEVSIFDEVGSLETTKTALDIISPVSGKVVAVNAEVVEAPELINQDPYERGWAVELELTDFDSDRELLMDSAAYFEYLQGKAAREHEELYGG
;
A
#
# COMPACT_ATOMS: atom_id res chain seq x y z
N MET A 1 16.45 13.00 -7.74
CA MET A 1 15.93 12.75 -6.38
C MET A 1 16.24 13.94 -5.49
N VAL A 2 15.36 14.26 -4.55
CA VAL A 2 15.52 15.29 -3.53
C VAL A 2 15.41 14.62 -2.16
N VAL A 3 16.32 14.92 -1.24
CA VAL A 3 16.37 14.27 0.07
C VAL A 3 16.22 15.32 1.17
N LEU A 4 15.29 15.09 2.08
CA LEU A 4 15.10 15.86 3.30
C LEU A 4 15.44 14.97 4.52
N PRO A 5 16.66 15.05 5.07
CA PRO A 5 17.05 14.28 6.25
C PRO A 5 16.57 14.94 7.55
N CYS A 6 16.60 14.16 8.62
CA CYS A 6 16.34 14.58 9.99
C CYS A 6 17.31 15.67 10.45
N SER A 7 16.83 16.57 11.32
CA SER A 7 17.67 17.57 11.99
C SER A 7 18.34 17.07 13.28
N GLY A 8 17.86 15.97 13.86
CA GLY A 8 18.35 15.43 15.13
C GLY A 8 19.67 14.68 14.94
N LEU A 9 20.77 15.24 15.46
CA LEU A 9 22.10 14.62 15.53
C LEU A 9 22.44 14.18 16.97
N ASP A 10 21.45 14.13 17.84
CA ASP A 10 21.58 13.78 19.26
C ASP A 10 21.69 12.27 19.52
N LYS A 11 21.56 11.46 18.46
CA LYS A 11 21.58 9.99 18.50
C LYS A 11 22.20 9.43 17.23
N GLU A 12 22.68 8.21 17.31
CA GLU A 12 23.37 7.49 16.24
C GLU A 12 22.54 7.44 14.96
N ALA A 13 21.24 7.15 15.08
CA ALA A 13 20.32 7.09 13.94
C ALA A 13 20.12 8.46 13.25
N GLY A 14 20.32 9.54 14.00
CA GLY A 14 20.36 10.91 13.48
C GLY A 14 21.59 11.17 12.62
N SER A 15 22.75 10.76 13.11
CA SER A 15 24.01 10.84 12.35
C SER A 15 23.98 9.93 11.12
N ALA A 16 23.40 8.73 11.22
CA ALA A 16 23.15 7.86 10.09
C ALA A 16 22.20 8.49 9.05
N SER A 17 21.13 9.17 9.48
CA SER A 17 20.24 9.90 8.56
C SER A 17 20.99 10.97 7.77
N ARG A 18 21.89 11.71 8.43
CA ARG A 18 22.76 12.68 7.76
C ARG A 18 23.72 12.02 6.79
N GLU A 19 24.39 10.95 7.21
CA GLU A 19 25.36 10.22 6.40
C GLU A 19 24.71 9.61 5.15
N LEU A 20 23.52 9.04 5.29
CA LEU A 20 22.71 8.57 4.15
C LEU A 20 22.44 9.70 3.15
N ALA A 21 22.02 10.87 3.63
CA ALA A 21 21.78 12.01 2.76
C ALA A 21 23.05 12.44 2.03
N LEU A 22 24.20 12.46 2.70
CA LEU A 22 25.48 12.79 2.06
C LEU A 22 25.84 11.76 0.97
N ARG A 23 25.73 10.46 1.24
CA ARG A 23 25.99 9.42 0.25
C ARG A 23 25.03 9.49 -0.94
N LEU A 24 23.76 9.81 -0.71
CA LEU A 24 22.79 10.04 -1.79
C LEU A 24 23.15 11.29 -2.61
N GLN A 25 23.67 12.34 -1.97
CA GLN A 25 24.14 13.54 -2.65
C GLN A 25 25.34 13.26 -3.55
N GLU A 26 26.30 12.45 -3.10
CA GLU A 26 27.43 11.98 -3.90
C GLU A 26 26.96 11.20 -5.15
N ARG A 27 25.80 10.57 -5.04
CA ARG A 27 25.12 9.84 -6.13
C ARG A 27 24.12 10.71 -6.92
N GLY A 28 24.18 12.04 -6.77
CA GLY A 28 23.44 13.00 -7.59
C GLY A 28 22.11 13.50 -7.03
N ALA A 29 21.79 13.19 -5.76
CA ALA A 29 20.59 13.72 -5.11
C ALA A 29 20.75 15.18 -4.69
N ALA A 30 19.68 15.96 -4.80
CA ALA A 30 19.61 17.30 -4.22
C ALA A 30 19.27 17.22 -2.72
N LEU A 31 19.98 17.95 -1.87
CA LEU A 31 19.71 17.98 -0.43
C LEU A 31 18.88 19.19 -0.02
N VAL A 32 17.87 18.94 0.81
CA VAL A 32 17.11 19.95 1.53
C VAL A 32 17.56 19.93 2.98
N CYS A 33 18.37 20.90 3.38
CA CYS A 33 18.77 21.03 4.77
C CYS A 33 17.55 21.49 5.59
N PRO A 34 17.07 20.71 6.60
CA PRO A 34 15.86 21.04 7.34
C PRO A 34 15.95 22.41 8.04
N VAL A 35 17.12 22.76 8.59
CA VAL A 35 17.36 24.03 9.29
C VAL A 35 17.29 25.22 8.31
N LEU A 36 17.92 25.09 7.15
CA LEU A 36 17.92 26.16 6.14
C LEU A 36 16.58 26.27 5.44
N TYR A 37 15.87 25.16 5.25
CA TYR A 37 14.55 25.17 4.64
C TYR A 37 13.54 25.94 5.51
N GLN A 38 13.59 25.78 6.84
CA GLN A 38 12.77 26.57 7.77
C GLN A 38 13.05 28.08 7.69
N ARG A 39 14.32 28.47 7.52
CA ARG A 39 14.74 29.88 7.49
C ARG A 39 14.61 30.52 6.10
N SER A 40 14.74 29.74 5.04
CA SER A 40 14.87 30.24 3.67
C SER A 40 14.28 29.25 2.65
N PRO A 41 12.95 29.03 2.68
CA PRO A 41 12.28 28.00 1.87
C PRO A 41 12.46 28.23 0.36
N LYS A 42 12.53 29.50 -0.08
CA LYS A 42 12.76 29.89 -1.48
C LYS A 42 14.01 29.25 -2.11
N ARG A 43 15.03 28.95 -1.29
CA ARG A 43 16.27 28.29 -1.76
C ARG A 43 16.02 26.90 -2.33
N TYR A 44 14.94 26.25 -1.90
CA TYR A 44 14.63 24.86 -2.19
C TYR A 44 13.42 24.68 -3.12
N GLU A 45 12.78 25.76 -3.58
CA GLU A 45 11.64 25.71 -4.51
C GLU A 45 11.97 24.93 -5.78
N LYS A 46 13.10 25.24 -6.44
CA LYS A 46 13.51 24.55 -7.68
C LYS A 46 13.82 23.06 -7.48
N PRO A 47 14.62 22.66 -6.46
CA PRO A 47 14.77 21.24 -6.13
C PRO A 47 13.44 20.54 -5.86
N LEU A 48 12.57 21.14 -5.02
CA LEU A 48 11.32 20.52 -4.58
C LEU A 48 10.23 20.47 -5.67
N SER A 49 10.30 21.32 -6.70
CA SER A 49 9.30 21.34 -7.77
C SER A 49 9.49 20.27 -8.86
N SER A 50 10.65 19.62 -8.92
CA SER A 50 11.05 18.83 -10.09
C SER A 50 11.64 17.46 -9.77
N GLY A 51 11.52 16.98 -8.53
CA GLY A 51 12.15 15.73 -8.14
C GLY A 51 11.35 14.89 -7.15
N ARG A 52 11.59 13.58 -7.23
CA ARG A 52 11.19 12.59 -6.24
C ARG A 52 11.69 13.01 -4.85
N LEU A 53 10.79 13.39 -3.95
CA LEU A 53 11.13 13.80 -2.59
C LEU A 53 11.13 12.60 -1.66
N VAL A 54 12.29 12.33 -1.06
CA VAL A 54 12.53 11.29 -0.06
C VAL A 54 12.78 11.96 1.28
N VAL A 55 12.04 11.56 2.30
CA VAL A 55 12.31 11.97 3.68
C VAL A 55 13.08 10.87 4.40
N ILE A 56 14.13 11.26 5.13
CA ILE A 56 14.91 10.33 5.97
C ILE A 56 14.78 10.78 7.42
N ASP A 57 14.01 10.05 8.22
CA ASP A 57 13.94 10.25 9.66
C ASP A 57 14.97 9.39 10.39
N GLY A 58 15.64 9.95 11.39
CA GLY A 58 16.54 9.17 12.25
C GLY A 58 15.79 8.25 13.21
N CYS A 59 14.66 8.71 13.77
CA CYS A 59 13.89 7.94 14.74
C CYS A 59 12.41 8.33 14.74
N LYS A 60 11.63 7.67 15.60
CA LYS A 60 10.17 7.85 15.76
C LYS A 60 9.68 9.27 16.02
N THR A 61 10.56 10.22 16.36
CA THR A 61 10.16 11.64 16.52
C THR A 61 9.70 12.25 15.20
N GLY A 62 10.19 11.72 14.06
CA GLY A 62 9.70 12.06 12.73
C GLY A 62 9.94 13.53 12.34
N CYS A 63 11.05 14.12 12.76
CA CYS A 63 11.28 15.57 12.62
C CYS A 63 11.26 16.03 11.16
N ALA A 64 11.80 15.24 10.24
CA ALA A 64 11.80 15.59 8.82
C ALA A 64 10.42 15.38 8.19
N SER A 65 9.73 14.29 8.55
CA SER A 65 8.34 14.07 8.09
C SER A 65 7.39 15.15 8.57
N LYS A 66 7.49 15.58 9.84
CA LYS A 66 6.70 16.70 10.37
C LYS A 66 6.96 17.99 9.62
N LEU A 67 8.23 18.33 9.37
CA LEU A 67 8.59 19.51 8.59
C LEU A 67 8.03 19.44 7.16
N ALA A 68 8.05 18.26 6.53
CA ALA A 68 7.48 18.09 5.20
C ALA A 68 5.96 18.30 5.20
N ALA A 69 5.25 17.71 6.18
CA ALA A 69 3.81 17.85 6.34
C ALA A 69 3.39 19.31 6.62
N GLU A 70 4.07 20.00 7.54
CA GLU A 70 3.84 21.42 7.85
C GLU A 70 4.01 22.33 6.62
N ARG A 71 4.78 21.87 5.63
CA ARG A 71 5.11 22.62 4.41
C ARG A 71 4.32 22.14 3.19
N GLY A 72 3.38 21.21 3.38
CA GLY A 72 2.56 20.65 2.30
C GLY A 72 3.37 19.95 1.21
N LEU A 73 4.52 19.37 1.56
CA LEU A 73 5.37 18.70 0.58
C LEU A 73 4.82 17.31 0.25
N LYS A 74 4.66 17.03 -1.04
CA LYS A 74 4.26 15.70 -1.53
C LYS A 74 5.45 14.75 -1.49
N LEU A 75 5.43 13.81 -0.55
CA LEU A 75 6.47 12.79 -0.42
C LEU A 75 6.28 11.70 -1.47
N THR A 76 7.38 11.25 -2.05
CA THR A 76 7.37 10.01 -2.85
C THR A 76 7.80 8.82 -2.02
N ASP A 77 8.65 9.02 -1.02
CA ASP A 77 9.21 7.94 -0.23
C ASP A 77 9.63 8.43 1.15
N ARG A 78 9.73 7.48 2.09
CA ARG A 78 10.14 7.74 3.48
C ARG A 78 10.99 6.59 3.99
N LEU A 79 12.12 6.94 4.59
CA LEU A 79 12.96 6.01 5.33
C LEU A 79 13.04 6.40 6.81
N ASN A 80 12.77 5.46 7.70
CA ASN A 80 13.11 5.59 9.11
C ASN A 80 14.33 4.72 9.43
N VAL A 81 15.45 5.38 9.73
CA VAL A 81 16.74 4.70 9.95
C VAL A 81 16.67 3.73 11.12
N SER A 82 15.97 4.08 12.20
CA SER A 82 15.85 3.20 13.38
C SER A 82 15.07 1.92 13.09
N GLU A 83 14.05 1.99 12.25
CA GLU A 83 13.24 0.83 11.85
C GLU A 83 14.01 -0.03 10.84
N ALA A 84 14.61 0.60 9.83
CA ALA A 84 15.42 -0.06 8.82
C ALA A 84 16.66 -0.76 9.41
N ALA A 85 17.28 -0.21 10.45
CA ALA A 85 18.36 -0.88 11.16
C ALA A 85 17.86 -2.12 11.90
N ARG A 86 16.72 -2.02 12.61
CA ARG A 86 16.17 -3.13 13.41
C ARG A 86 15.72 -4.31 12.56
N SER A 87 15.12 -4.04 11.39
CA SER A 87 14.75 -5.11 10.46
C SER A 87 15.97 -5.88 9.93
N ARG A 88 17.16 -5.27 9.99
CA ARG A 88 18.46 -5.86 9.63
C ARG A 88 19.26 -6.33 10.85
N GLY A 89 18.62 -6.46 12.02
CA GLY A 89 19.26 -6.96 13.24
C GLY A 89 20.17 -5.97 13.96
N VAL A 90 20.25 -4.70 13.53
CA VAL A 90 21.07 -3.67 14.16
C VAL A 90 20.20 -2.75 15.01
N LYS A 91 20.59 -2.56 16.27
CA LYS A 91 19.92 -1.62 17.18
C LYS A 91 20.76 -0.34 17.29
N PRO A 92 20.29 0.81 16.77
CA PRO A 92 20.99 2.06 16.93
C PRO A 92 21.16 2.42 18.41
N GLY A 93 22.35 2.84 18.75
CA GLY A 93 22.77 3.36 20.03
C GLY A 93 22.22 4.76 20.32
N LYS A 94 22.55 5.22 21.52
CA LYS A 94 22.19 6.56 22.01
C LYS A 94 23.31 7.59 21.79
N ASP A 95 24.50 7.12 21.43
CA ASP A 95 25.64 7.97 21.16
C ASP A 95 25.39 8.78 19.88
N PRO A 96 25.73 10.07 19.81
CA PRO A 96 25.57 10.85 18.59
C PRO A 96 26.51 10.42 17.45
N HIS A 97 27.55 9.64 17.71
CA HIS A 97 28.45 9.13 16.68
C HIS A 97 27.84 7.94 15.93
N LEU A 98 28.17 7.85 14.64
CA LEU A 98 27.80 6.70 13.82
C LEU A 98 28.65 5.50 14.24
N GLY A 99 28.01 4.42 14.70
CA GLY A 99 28.68 3.17 15.03
C GLY A 99 28.90 2.29 13.80
N ALA A 100 29.95 1.47 13.83
CA ALA A 100 30.37 0.63 12.71
C ALA A 100 29.25 -0.27 12.17
N ALA A 101 28.45 -0.88 13.06
CA ALA A 101 27.37 -1.77 12.64
C ALA A 101 26.27 -1.04 11.84
N LEU A 102 25.96 0.21 12.18
CA LEU A 102 25.00 0.99 11.41
C LEU A 102 25.63 1.57 10.14
N GLU A 103 26.92 1.93 10.20
CA GLU A 103 27.70 2.38 9.05
C GLU A 103 27.78 1.34 7.93
N GLU A 104 27.95 0.06 8.29
CA GLU A 104 27.97 -1.08 7.37
C GLU A 104 26.64 -1.27 6.62
N LEU A 105 25.50 -0.84 7.20
CA LEU A 105 24.19 -0.94 6.57
C LEU A 105 23.92 0.20 5.58
N LEU A 106 24.61 1.34 5.69
CA LEU A 106 24.28 2.52 4.91
C LEU A 106 24.39 2.32 3.38
N PRO A 107 25.39 1.60 2.84
CA PRO A 107 25.47 1.33 1.40
C PRO A 107 24.22 0.63 0.85
N SER A 108 23.73 -0.42 1.51
CA SER A 108 22.53 -1.13 1.03
C SER A 108 21.29 -0.25 1.12
N MET A 109 21.15 0.55 2.17
CA MET A 109 20.06 1.52 2.30
C MET A 109 20.12 2.61 1.22
N VAL A 110 21.32 3.03 0.81
CA VAL A 110 21.52 3.98 -0.30
C VAL A 110 21.12 3.34 -1.62
N ASP A 111 21.53 2.11 -1.88
CA ASP A 111 21.18 1.41 -3.12
C ASP A 111 19.66 1.18 -3.19
N GLU A 112 19.01 0.75 -2.10
CA GLU A 112 17.55 0.65 -2.00
C GLU A 112 16.85 1.99 -2.28
N LEU A 113 17.41 3.09 -1.76
CA LEU A 113 16.86 4.42 -2.01
C LEU A 113 17.15 4.92 -3.43
N LEU A 114 18.24 4.50 -4.08
CA LEU A 114 18.61 4.92 -5.44
C LEU A 114 17.99 4.07 -6.53
N GLU A 115 17.60 2.84 -6.21
CA GLU A 115 16.77 1.99 -7.06
C GLU A 115 15.40 2.66 -7.27
N VAL A 116 15.38 3.64 -8.17
CA VAL A 116 14.18 4.01 -8.90
C VAL A 116 13.84 2.79 -9.75
N ARG A 117 13.09 1.85 -9.17
CA ARG A 117 12.33 0.87 -9.95
C ARG A 117 11.43 1.69 -10.88
N ALA A 118 11.61 1.51 -12.19
CA ALA A 118 10.71 2.07 -13.18
C ALA A 118 9.27 1.65 -12.83
N PRO A 119 8.22 2.36 -13.28
CA PRO A 119 6.83 1.94 -13.03
C PRO A 119 6.60 0.46 -13.38
N GLU A 120 7.26 0.00 -14.44
CA GLU A 120 7.33 -1.40 -14.89
C GLU A 120 8.06 -2.34 -13.92
N ASP A 121 9.16 -1.93 -13.28
CA ASP A 121 9.85 -2.72 -12.23
C ASP A 121 9.09 -2.74 -10.90
N ARG A 122 8.30 -1.69 -10.61
CA ARG A 122 7.39 -1.67 -9.44
C ARG A 122 6.19 -2.57 -9.66
N ALA A 123 5.63 -2.56 -10.87
CA ALA A 123 4.58 -3.48 -11.26
C ALA A 123 5.09 -4.93 -11.28
N ALA A 124 6.30 -5.19 -11.76
CA ALA A 124 6.93 -6.51 -11.74
C ALA A 124 7.17 -7.00 -10.30
N ALA A 125 7.73 -6.16 -9.43
CA ALA A 125 7.93 -6.49 -8.02
C ALA A 125 6.64 -6.65 -7.23
N ALA A 126 5.63 -5.82 -7.51
CA ALA A 126 4.29 -5.97 -6.98
C ALA A 126 3.63 -7.27 -7.46
N SER A 127 3.83 -7.63 -8.74
CA SER A 127 3.37 -8.91 -9.29
C SER A 127 4.04 -10.09 -8.58
N GLU A 128 5.34 -10.02 -8.30
CA GLU A 128 6.07 -11.05 -7.54
C GLU A 128 5.58 -11.18 -6.09
N LEU A 129 5.20 -10.06 -5.43
CA LEU A 129 4.64 -10.08 -4.06
C LEU A 129 3.34 -10.90 -3.97
N PHE A 130 2.58 -11.00 -5.05
CA PHE A 130 1.30 -11.70 -5.11
C PHE A 130 1.33 -12.94 -6.02
N ALA A 131 2.51 -13.39 -6.46
CA ALA A 131 2.67 -14.48 -7.44
C ALA A 131 2.36 -15.89 -6.89
N ALA A 132 2.20 -16.04 -5.58
CA ALA A 132 1.84 -17.33 -5.00
C ALA A 132 0.45 -17.76 -5.49
N PRO A 133 0.30 -19.00 -5.99
CA PRO A 133 -0.99 -19.51 -6.47
C PRO A 133 -2.03 -19.49 -5.35
N VAL A 134 -3.26 -19.17 -5.69
CA VAL A 134 -4.36 -19.10 -4.72
C VAL A 134 -5.10 -20.44 -4.73
N GLU A 135 -5.18 -21.06 -3.55
CA GLU A 135 -6.05 -22.22 -3.34
C GLU A 135 -7.43 -21.74 -2.85
N TYR A 136 -8.47 -22.43 -3.28
CA TYR A 136 -9.86 -22.06 -3.00
C TYR A 136 -10.59 -23.14 -2.20
N ARG A 137 -11.49 -22.69 -1.33
CA ARG A 137 -12.60 -23.50 -0.82
C ARG A 137 -13.86 -23.12 -1.59
N GLU A 138 -14.73 -24.09 -1.78
CA GLU A 138 -15.94 -23.91 -2.55
C GLU A 138 -17.15 -24.47 -1.81
N PHE A 139 -18.31 -23.86 -2.05
CA PHE A 139 -19.60 -24.42 -1.66
C PHE A 139 -20.67 -24.01 -2.67
N GLY A 140 -21.70 -24.84 -2.80
CA GLY A 140 -22.81 -24.62 -3.72
C GLY A 140 -24.09 -24.19 -3.00
N VAL A 141 -24.85 -23.29 -3.64
CA VAL A 141 -26.24 -22.96 -3.30
C VAL A 141 -27.04 -22.98 -4.60
N ASP A 142 -27.95 -23.96 -4.74
CA ASP A 142 -28.67 -24.25 -5.99
C ASP A 142 -27.71 -24.42 -7.19
N LYS A 143 -27.78 -23.53 -8.18
CA LYS A 143 -26.92 -23.53 -9.37
C LYS A 143 -25.60 -22.76 -9.21
N PHE A 144 -25.44 -22.01 -8.12
CA PHE A 144 -24.27 -21.16 -7.88
C PHE A 144 -23.21 -21.93 -7.10
N VAL A 145 -21.94 -21.74 -7.45
CA VAL A 145 -20.79 -22.29 -6.74
C VAL A 145 -19.87 -21.14 -6.37
N PHE A 146 -19.76 -20.83 -5.09
CA PHE A 146 -18.96 -19.71 -4.61
C PHE A 146 -17.57 -20.17 -4.21
N ARG A 147 -16.55 -19.41 -4.62
CA ARG A 147 -15.15 -19.67 -4.28
C ARG A 147 -14.63 -18.64 -3.30
N VAL A 148 -13.88 -19.09 -2.30
CA VAL A 148 -13.19 -18.22 -1.33
C VAL A 148 -11.73 -18.71 -1.20
N PRO A 149 -10.72 -17.82 -1.33
CA PRO A 149 -9.33 -18.16 -1.05
C PRO A 149 -9.17 -18.81 0.32
N VAL A 150 -8.25 -19.76 0.47
CA VAL A 150 -8.07 -20.46 1.75
C VAL A 150 -7.30 -19.65 2.80
N ALA A 151 -6.46 -18.71 2.36
CA ALA A 151 -5.60 -17.89 3.21
C ALA A 151 -5.09 -16.65 2.48
N GLY A 152 -4.60 -15.66 3.24
CA GLY A 152 -3.92 -14.47 2.70
C GLY A 152 -4.86 -13.35 2.24
N TYR A 153 -6.17 -13.53 2.42
CA TYR A 153 -7.20 -12.56 2.10
C TYR A 153 -8.01 -12.19 3.34
N PHE A 154 -8.34 -10.91 3.44
CA PHE A 154 -9.21 -10.31 4.44
C PHE A 154 -10.43 -9.70 3.75
N PHE A 155 -11.60 -9.79 4.37
CA PHE A 155 -12.88 -9.41 3.79
C PHE A 155 -13.62 -8.46 4.73
N ASN A 156 -14.32 -7.48 4.16
CA ASN A 156 -15.30 -6.69 4.88
C ASN A 156 -16.73 -7.21 4.63
N GLU A 157 -17.71 -6.64 5.33
CA GLU A 157 -19.12 -7.02 5.20
C GLU A 157 -19.73 -6.65 3.82
N ASN A 158 -19.07 -5.78 3.06
CA ASN A 158 -19.46 -5.39 1.70
C ASN A 158 -18.91 -6.36 0.64
N ASP A 159 -18.44 -7.54 1.05
CA ASP A 159 -17.88 -8.57 0.17
C ASP A 159 -16.69 -8.09 -0.68
N CYS A 160 -15.99 -7.05 -0.21
CA CYS A 160 -14.74 -6.59 -0.78
C CYS A 160 -13.57 -7.22 -0.03
N TRP A 161 -12.49 -7.52 -0.75
CA TRP A 161 -11.34 -8.24 -0.23
C TRP A 161 -10.04 -7.43 -0.33
N ALA A 162 -9.11 -7.71 0.59
CA ALA A 162 -7.75 -7.23 0.58
C ALA A 162 -6.77 -8.41 0.70
N ARG A 163 -5.88 -8.59 -0.29
CA ARG A 163 -4.77 -9.54 -0.25
C ARG A 163 -3.52 -8.81 0.18
N VAL A 164 -2.95 -9.17 1.34
CA VAL A 164 -1.85 -8.42 1.96
C VAL A 164 -0.51 -9.13 1.76
N ALA A 165 0.48 -8.40 1.25
CA ALA A 165 1.85 -8.87 1.12
C ALA A 165 2.86 -7.72 1.20
N GLY A 166 3.91 -7.86 2.01
CA GLY A 166 5.04 -6.92 2.02
C GLY A 166 4.67 -5.46 2.33
N GLY A 167 3.67 -5.21 3.19
CA GLY A 167 3.19 -3.85 3.50
C GLY A 167 2.30 -3.22 2.43
N ARG A 168 1.91 -3.99 1.41
CA ARG A 168 0.95 -3.61 0.38
C ARG A 168 -0.29 -4.48 0.44
N ALA A 169 -1.38 -3.99 -0.13
CA ALA A 169 -2.60 -4.75 -0.32
C ALA A 169 -3.15 -4.56 -1.74
N ARG A 170 -3.49 -5.66 -2.41
CA ARG A 170 -4.41 -5.60 -3.55
C ARG A 170 -5.83 -5.65 -3.04
N VAL A 171 -6.72 -4.87 -3.64
CA VAL A 171 -8.14 -4.78 -3.26
C VAL A 171 -9.01 -5.11 -4.47
N GLY A 172 -10.12 -5.80 -4.24
CA GLY A 172 -11.14 -6.12 -5.24
C GLY A 172 -12.45 -6.58 -4.62
N VAL A 173 -13.35 -7.11 -5.45
CA VAL A 173 -14.66 -7.64 -5.03
C VAL A 173 -14.66 -9.17 -5.05
N SER A 174 -15.42 -9.81 -4.16
CA SER A 174 -15.41 -11.26 -4.04
C SER A 174 -16.14 -11.96 -5.19
N ASP A 175 -15.94 -13.28 -5.29
CA ASP A 175 -16.69 -14.13 -6.22
C ASP A 175 -18.20 -14.10 -5.95
N TYR A 176 -18.61 -13.77 -4.72
CA TYR A 176 -20.01 -13.54 -4.40
C TYR A 176 -20.58 -12.32 -5.14
N VAL A 177 -19.83 -11.20 -5.12
CA VAL A 177 -20.26 -9.96 -5.76
C VAL A 177 -20.39 -10.16 -7.26
N GLN A 178 -19.41 -10.78 -7.91
CA GLN A 178 -19.43 -10.94 -9.36
C GLN A 178 -20.55 -11.88 -9.84
N GLN A 179 -20.91 -12.91 -9.08
CA GLN A 179 -22.04 -13.80 -9.44
C GLN A 179 -23.41 -13.18 -9.14
N SER A 180 -23.49 -12.36 -8.09
CA SER A 180 -24.71 -11.64 -7.71
C SER A 180 -24.96 -10.44 -8.62
N ALA A 181 -23.89 -9.84 -9.15
CA ALA A 181 -23.91 -8.80 -10.15
C ALA A 181 -24.22 -9.37 -11.55
N SER A 182 -24.64 -8.50 -12.48
CA SER A 182 -24.53 -8.81 -13.91
C SER A 182 -23.12 -8.50 -14.42
N ASP A 183 -22.87 -8.76 -15.71
CA ASP A 183 -21.57 -8.55 -16.34
C ASP A 183 -21.02 -7.14 -16.04
N MET A 184 -19.75 -7.09 -15.60
CA MET A 184 -19.01 -5.84 -15.39
C MET A 184 -18.71 -5.23 -16.75
N VAL A 185 -19.07 -3.96 -16.95
CA VAL A 185 -18.92 -3.25 -18.22
C VAL A 185 -18.01 -2.04 -18.14
N PHE A 186 -17.80 -1.50 -16.94
CA PHE A 186 -16.91 -0.37 -16.72
C PHE A 186 -16.32 -0.40 -15.32
N PHE A 187 -15.08 0.08 -15.18
CA PHE A 187 -14.42 0.33 -13.91
C PHE A 187 -13.95 1.77 -13.87
N GLU A 188 -14.42 2.55 -12.89
CA GLU A 188 -13.92 3.89 -12.59
C GLU A 188 -12.88 3.82 -11.46
N PRO A 189 -11.58 3.94 -11.77
CA PRO A 189 -10.56 3.83 -10.75
C PRO A 189 -10.37 5.13 -9.96
N PRO A 190 -9.89 5.05 -8.71
CA PRO A 190 -9.47 6.23 -7.96
C PRO A 190 -8.16 6.81 -8.53
N ALA A 191 -7.84 8.03 -8.14
CA ALA A 191 -6.56 8.65 -8.51
C ALA A 191 -5.38 7.97 -7.79
N VAL A 192 -4.33 7.62 -8.54
CA VAL A 192 -3.07 7.16 -7.95
C VAL A 192 -2.48 8.25 -7.04
N GLY A 193 -2.19 7.87 -5.81
CA GLY A 193 -1.70 8.73 -4.74
C GLY A 193 -2.79 9.28 -3.83
N ALA A 194 -4.07 8.93 -4.04
CA ALA A 194 -5.14 9.21 -3.09
C ALA A 194 -4.93 8.46 -1.77
N GLU A 195 -5.30 9.10 -0.66
CA GLU A 195 -5.37 8.48 0.66
C GLU A 195 -6.79 7.97 0.89
N VAL A 196 -6.91 6.76 1.42
CA VAL A 196 -8.15 6.01 1.58
C VAL A 196 -8.15 5.41 2.99
N SER A 197 -9.24 5.58 3.72
CA SER A 197 -9.44 4.96 5.03
C SER A 197 -10.20 3.64 4.87
N ILE A 198 -10.17 2.79 5.89
CA ILE A 198 -11.06 1.64 5.95
C ILE A 198 -12.53 2.09 5.78
N PHE A 199 -13.27 1.34 4.97
CA PHE A 199 -14.65 1.59 4.56
C PHE A 199 -14.89 2.82 3.65
N ASP A 200 -13.84 3.52 3.23
CA ASP A 200 -13.98 4.51 2.16
C ASP A 200 -14.14 3.81 0.80
N GLU A 201 -14.78 4.51 -0.15
CA GLU A 201 -14.84 4.09 -1.54
C GLU A 201 -13.46 4.18 -2.20
N VAL A 202 -13.04 3.12 -2.90
CA VAL A 202 -11.75 3.04 -3.60
C VAL A 202 -11.91 2.67 -5.07
N GLY A 203 -13.00 3.15 -5.67
CA GLY A 203 -13.37 2.96 -7.07
C GLY A 203 -14.79 2.42 -7.19
N SER A 204 -15.34 2.49 -8.40
CA SER A 204 -16.70 2.03 -8.70
C SER A 204 -16.73 1.14 -9.94
N LEU A 205 -17.62 0.16 -9.92
CA LEU A 205 -17.87 -0.78 -11.01
C LEU A 205 -19.26 -0.51 -11.58
N GLU A 206 -19.37 -0.41 -12.90
CA GLU A 206 -20.67 -0.42 -13.55
C GLU A 206 -20.96 -1.80 -14.12
N THR A 207 -22.16 -2.28 -13.86
CA THR A 207 -22.72 -3.47 -14.49
C THR A 207 -23.83 -3.06 -15.45
N THR A 208 -24.34 -4.02 -16.22
CA THR A 208 -25.53 -3.77 -17.06
C THR A 208 -26.81 -3.45 -16.27
N LYS A 209 -26.82 -3.64 -14.95
CA LYS A 209 -28.01 -3.41 -14.10
C LYS A 209 -27.84 -2.23 -13.15
N THR A 210 -26.67 -2.06 -12.56
CA THR A 210 -26.41 -1.10 -11.48
C THR A 210 -24.92 -0.78 -11.36
N ALA A 211 -24.61 0.37 -10.76
CA ALA A 211 -23.27 0.63 -10.23
C ALA A 211 -23.08 -0.08 -8.88
N LEU A 212 -21.82 -0.40 -8.56
CA LEU A 212 -21.35 -1.04 -7.34
C LEU A 212 -20.08 -0.33 -6.87
N ASP A 213 -20.04 0.10 -5.62
CA ASP A 213 -18.86 0.75 -5.05
C ASP A 213 -17.89 -0.31 -4.50
N ILE A 214 -16.59 -0.14 -4.73
CA ILE A 214 -15.55 -0.96 -4.11
C ILE A 214 -15.20 -0.31 -2.78
N ILE A 215 -15.65 -0.94 -1.70
CA ILE A 215 -15.43 -0.44 -0.34
C ILE A 215 -14.09 -0.97 0.19
N SER A 216 -13.14 -0.08 0.46
CA SER A 216 -11.79 -0.45 0.88
C SER A 216 -11.82 -1.22 2.21
N PRO A 217 -11.27 -2.45 2.27
CA PRO A 217 -11.17 -3.19 3.53
C PRO A 217 -10.05 -2.65 4.43
N VAL A 218 -9.11 -1.85 3.91
CA VAL A 218 -7.91 -1.42 4.63
C VAL A 218 -7.57 0.03 4.33
N SER A 219 -6.95 0.70 5.28
CA SER A 219 -6.46 2.07 5.16
C SER A 219 -5.11 2.09 4.44
N GLY A 220 -4.94 3.04 3.53
CA GLY A 220 -3.70 3.16 2.77
C GLY A 220 -3.69 4.27 1.73
N LYS A 221 -2.62 4.26 0.94
CA LYS A 221 -2.45 5.16 -0.20
C LYS A 221 -2.49 4.37 -1.51
N VAL A 222 -3.28 4.81 -2.48
CA VAL A 222 -3.35 4.19 -3.80
C VAL A 222 -1.99 4.30 -4.49
N VAL A 223 -1.34 3.18 -4.78
CA VAL A 223 -0.04 3.12 -5.45
C VAL A 223 -0.11 2.56 -6.86
N ALA A 224 -1.16 1.79 -7.18
CA ALA A 224 -1.44 1.34 -8.54
C ALA A 224 -2.93 1.08 -8.75
N VAL A 225 -3.33 1.09 -10.03
CA VAL A 225 -4.65 0.70 -10.54
C VAL A 225 -4.41 -0.42 -11.55
N ASN A 226 -5.29 -1.41 -11.61
CA ASN A 226 -5.18 -2.50 -12.57
C ASN A 226 -5.61 -2.06 -13.97
N ALA A 227 -4.63 -1.81 -14.84
CA ALA A 227 -4.88 -1.42 -16.22
C ALA A 227 -5.63 -2.50 -17.02
N GLU A 228 -5.40 -3.80 -16.73
CA GLU A 228 -6.13 -4.88 -17.41
C GLU A 228 -7.62 -4.81 -17.11
N VAL A 229 -8.02 -4.50 -15.88
CA VAL A 229 -9.42 -4.36 -15.49
C VAL A 229 -10.05 -3.08 -16.05
N VAL A 230 -9.28 -2.00 -16.19
CA VAL A 230 -9.76 -0.78 -16.85
C VAL A 230 -10.07 -1.04 -18.33
N GLU A 231 -9.24 -1.83 -19.02
CA GLU A 231 -9.43 -2.18 -20.43
C GLU A 231 -10.45 -3.32 -20.62
N ALA A 232 -10.53 -4.26 -19.68
CA ALA A 232 -11.38 -5.44 -19.71
C ALA A 232 -12.02 -5.71 -18.32
N PRO A 233 -13.08 -4.95 -17.94
CA PRO A 233 -13.74 -5.08 -16.64
C PRO A 233 -14.29 -6.49 -16.35
N GLU A 234 -14.62 -7.26 -17.39
CA GLU A 234 -15.09 -8.64 -17.29
C GLU A 234 -14.06 -9.59 -16.65
N LEU A 235 -12.80 -9.18 -16.53
CA LEU A 235 -11.79 -9.93 -15.77
C LEU A 235 -12.20 -10.14 -14.31
N ILE A 236 -12.96 -9.21 -13.72
CA ILE A 236 -13.52 -9.36 -12.38
C ILE A 236 -14.51 -10.55 -12.33
N ASN A 237 -15.32 -10.75 -13.37
CA ASN A 237 -16.22 -11.90 -13.45
C ASN A 237 -15.46 -13.22 -13.63
N GLN A 238 -14.38 -13.20 -14.41
CA GLN A 238 -13.63 -14.42 -14.75
C GLN A 238 -12.71 -14.88 -13.60
N ASP A 239 -12.02 -13.94 -12.97
CA ASP A 239 -10.96 -14.22 -11.99
C ASP A 239 -10.92 -13.12 -10.91
N PRO A 240 -11.91 -13.07 -10.01
CA PRO A 240 -12.10 -11.97 -9.06
C PRO A 240 -10.97 -11.79 -8.06
N TYR A 241 -10.17 -12.83 -7.79
CA TYR A 241 -9.17 -12.84 -6.71
C TYR A 241 -7.73 -12.70 -7.17
N GLU A 242 -7.41 -13.10 -8.41
CA GLU A 242 -6.04 -13.05 -8.93
C GLU A 242 -5.90 -11.94 -9.96
N ARG A 243 -6.48 -12.07 -11.16
CA ARG A 243 -6.37 -11.05 -12.22
C ARG A 243 -7.34 -9.89 -12.07
N GLY A 244 -8.46 -10.08 -11.39
CA GLY A 244 -9.55 -9.12 -11.18
C GLY A 244 -9.35 -8.16 -10.00
N TRP A 245 -8.13 -8.00 -9.49
CA TRP A 245 -7.83 -6.96 -8.50
C TRP A 245 -8.06 -5.57 -9.12
N ALA A 246 -8.62 -4.63 -8.37
CA ALA A 246 -8.96 -3.30 -8.88
C ALA A 246 -7.83 -2.28 -8.62
N VAL A 247 -7.33 -2.24 -7.39
CA VAL A 247 -6.31 -1.28 -6.94
C VAL A 247 -5.28 -1.93 -6.05
N GLU A 248 -4.11 -1.29 -5.94
CA GLU A 248 -3.09 -1.63 -4.96
C GLU A 248 -2.85 -0.45 -4.02
N LEU A 249 -2.80 -0.75 -2.72
CA LEU A 249 -2.59 0.20 -1.64
C LEU A 249 -1.24 -0.06 -0.95
N GLU A 250 -0.56 1.03 -0.60
CA GLU A 250 0.48 1.02 0.43
C GLU A 250 -0.21 1.21 1.79
N LEU A 251 -0.09 0.22 2.68
CA LEU A 251 -0.85 0.15 3.93
C LEU A 251 -0.33 1.16 4.95
N THR A 252 -1.24 1.83 5.66
CA THR A 252 -0.91 2.82 6.69
C THR A 252 -1.20 2.37 8.12
N ASP A 253 -2.22 1.53 8.34
CA ASP A 253 -2.64 1.09 9.69
C ASP A 253 -3.29 -0.32 9.73
N PHE A 254 -2.66 -1.29 9.05
CA PHE A 254 -3.25 -2.62 8.88
C PHE A 254 -3.52 -3.38 10.19
N ASP A 255 -2.70 -3.19 11.22
CA ASP A 255 -2.87 -3.89 12.51
C ASP A 255 -4.16 -3.47 13.22
N SER A 256 -4.59 -2.23 13.04
CA SER A 256 -5.87 -1.73 13.57
C SER A 256 -7.03 -2.15 12.67
N ASP A 257 -6.87 -2.00 11.35
CA ASP A 257 -7.91 -2.32 10.36
C ASP A 257 -8.34 -3.79 10.43
N ARG A 258 -7.38 -4.71 10.58
CA ARG A 258 -7.65 -6.16 10.58
C ARG A 258 -8.57 -6.64 11.70
N GLU A 259 -8.74 -5.87 12.78
CA GLU A 259 -9.65 -6.23 13.88
C GLU A 259 -11.13 -6.17 13.44
N LEU A 260 -11.42 -5.45 12.35
CA LEU A 260 -12.75 -5.24 11.79
C LEU A 260 -13.03 -6.10 10.56
N LEU A 261 -12.08 -6.98 10.19
CA LEU A 261 -12.16 -7.80 8.99
C LEU A 261 -12.33 -9.27 9.32
N MET A 262 -12.98 -9.98 8.39
CA MET A 262 -13.04 -11.43 8.39
C MET A 262 -11.82 -11.96 7.65
N ASP A 263 -11.10 -12.92 8.24
CA ASP A 263 -10.14 -13.70 7.46
C ASP A 263 -10.86 -14.66 6.49
N SER A 264 -10.08 -15.31 5.63
CA SER A 264 -10.56 -16.28 4.64
C SER A 264 -11.48 -17.37 5.22
N ALA A 265 -11.19 -17.90 6.41
CA ALA A 265 -11.98 -18.96 7.02
C ALA A 265 -13.30 -18.41 7.59
N ALA A 266 -13.23 -17.28 8.30
CA ALA A 266 -14.40 -16.61 8.84
C ALA A 266 -15.36 -16.14 7.74
N TYR A 267 -14.83 -15.57 6.64
CA TYR A 267 -15.65 -15.12 5.52
C TYR A 267 -16.32 -16.30 4.80
N PHE A 268 -15.64 -17.44 4.67
CA PHE A 268 -16.26 -18.64 4.09
C PHE A 268 -17.50 -19.09 4.87
N GLU A 269 -17.41 -19.19 6.20
CA GLU A 269 -18.54 -19.56 7.05
C GLU A 269 -19.67 -18.50 7.00
N TYR A 270 -19.30 -17.22 7.05
CA TYR A 270 -20.23 -16.11 6.92
C TYR A 270 -21.00 -16.17 5.59
N LEU A 271 -20.29 -16.38 4.48
CA LEU A 271 -20.86 -16.39 3.14
C LEU A 271 -21.80 -17.58 2.93
N GLN A 272 -21.51 -18.75 3.50
CA GLN A 272 -22.43 -19.89 3.47
C GLN A 272 -23.80 -19.54 4.07
N GLY A 273 -23.80 -18.90 5.24
CA GLY A 273 -25.04 -18.46 5.89
C GLY A 273 -25.75 -17.34 5.13
N LYS A 274 -25.00 -16.38 4.58
CA LYS A 274 -25.54 -15.29 3.76
C LYS A 274 -26.21 -15.82 2.49
N ALA A 275 -25.49 -16.59 1.68
CA ALA A 275 -25.97 -17.10 0.40
C ALA A 275 -27.19 -18.02 0.57
N ALA A 276 -27.24 -18.86 1.62
CA ALA A 276 -28.39 -19.70 1.91
C ALA A 276 -29.66 -18.89 2.24
N ARG A 277 -29.52 -17.83 3.07
CA ARG A 277 -30.64 -16.95 3.44
C ARG A 277 -31.17 -16.18 2.24
N GLU A 278 -30.28 -15.55 1.46
CA GLU A 278 -30.70 -14.78 0.28
C GLU A 278 -31.38 -15.67 -0.78
N HIS A 279 -30.90 -16.90 -0.96
CA HIS A 279 -31.57 -17.87 -1.84
C HIS A 279 -32.98 -18.23 -1.33
N GLU A 280 -33.15 -18.49 -0.03
CA GLU A 280 -34.46 -18.77 0.57
C GLU A 280 -35.42 -17.58 0.42
N GLU A 281 -34.94 -16.35 0.59
CA GLU A 281 -35.75 -15.14 0.40
C GLU A 281 -36.23 -14.95 -1.05
N LEU A 282 -35.40 -15.31 -2.04
CA LEU A 282 -35.73 -15.14 -3.46
C LEU A 282 -36.58 -16.28 -4.05
N TYR A 283 -36.43 -17.51 -3.53
CA TYR A 283 -36.98 -18.73 -4.15
C TYR A 283 -37.72 -19.66 -3.18
N GLY A 284 -37.78 -19.36 -1.89
CA GLY A 284 -38.38 -20.22 -0.86
C GLY A 284 -39.90 -20.14 -0.72
N GLY A 285 -40.59 -19.44 -1.63
CA GLY A 285 -42.04 -19.23 -1.64
C GLY A 285 -42.76 -19.88 -2.81
#